data_AF-A0A101WBR7-F1
#
_entry.id   AF-A0A101WBR7-F1
#
_cell.length_a   1.000
_cell.length_b   1.000
_cell.length_c   1.000
_cell.angle_alpha   90.00
_cell.angle_beta   90.00
_cell.angle_gamma   90.00
#
_symmetry.space_group_name_H-M   'P 1'
#
loop_
_entity.id
_entity.type
_entity.pdbx_description
1 polymer ?
#
loop_
_entity_poly.entity_id
_entity_poly.type
_entity_poly.pdbx_seq_one_letter_code
_entity_poly.pdbx_strand_id
1 'polypeptide(L)'
;MDRKIRKVIILSRGQAKPPLHEQDIQQMYKIISDKNIKDDAIRKEHVKKNSSKKSSNQQSFKSSSNQLCVICGIAVSDKVRDYCMSNNKRFGGKVICYEHQVNF
;
A
#
# COMPACT_ATOMS: atom_id res chain seq x y z
N MET A 1 -7.24 40.62 -7.85
CA MET A 1 -7.16 39.31 -8.56
C MET A 1 -7.87 38.28 -7.68
N ASP A 2 -9.21 38.26 -7.76
CA ASP A 2 -10.07 37.36 -6.98
C ASP A 2 -9.87 35.89 -7.36
N ARG A 3 -9.37 35.08 -6.43
CA ARG A 3 -9.40 33.62 -6.59
C ARG A 3 -10.83 33.15 -6.34
N LYS A 4 -11.64 33.09 -7.40
CA LYS A 4 -12.93 32.37 -7.37
C LYS A 4 -12.69 30.92 -6.95
N ILE A 5 -12.98 30.60 -5.70
CA ILE A 5 -13.03 29.23 -5.21
C ILE A 5 -14.24 28.57 -5.88
N ARG A 6 -14.00 27.67 -6.83
CA ARG A 6 -15.05 26.82 -7.40
C ARG A 6 -15.49 25.84 -6.32
N LYS A 7 -16.59 26.14 -5.63
CA LYS A 7 -17.22 25.23 -4.67
C LYS A 7 -17.83 24.08 -5.48
N VAL A 8 -17.10 22.98 -5.61
CA VAL A 8 -17.61 21.75 -6.22
C VAL A 8 -18.56 21.12 -5.22
N ILE A 9 -19.84 21.15 -5.53
CA ILE A 9 -20.86 20.43 -4.76
C ILE A 9 -20.67 18.94 -5.09
N ILE A 10 -20.06 18.19 -4.18
CA ILE A 10 -19.93 16.72 -4.26
C ILE A 10 -21.26 16.08 -3.82
N LEU A 11 -22.38 16.52 -4.41
CA LEU A 11 -23.64 15.82 -4.26
C LEU A 11 -23.68 14.77 -5.38
N SER A 12 -23.85 13.50 -5.01
CA SER A 12 -24.08 12.34 -5.89
C SER A 12 -22.89 11.74 -6.66
N ARG A 13 -21.81 11.35 -5.95
CA ARG A 13 -20.86 10.33 -6.46
C ARG A 13 -21.03 8.95 -5.82
N GLY A 14 -22.06 8.76 -5.01
CA GLY A 14 -22.44 7.43 -4.53
C GLY A 14 -23.13 6.68 -5.67
N GLN A 15 -22.62 5.51 -6.04
CA GLN A 15 -23.37 4.60 -6.89
C GLN A 15 -24.66 4.22 -6.15
N ALA A 16 -25.82 4.36 -6.80
CA ALA A 16 -27.12 4.03 -6.20
C ALA A 16 -27.28 2.54 -5.89
N LYS A 17 -26.40 1.71 -6.44
CA LYS A 17 -26.38 0.25 -6.26
C LYS A 17 -25.00 -0.18 -5.75
N PRO A 18 -24.93 -1.25 -4.94
CA PRO A 18 -23.66 -1.85 -4.53
C PRO A 18 -22.80 -2.20 -5.76
N PRO A 19 -21.47 -2.07 -5.66
CA PRO A 19 -20.56 -2.33 -6.78
C PRO A 19 -20.47 -3.80 -7.20
N LEU A 20 -20.98 -4.71 -6.37
CA LEU A 20 -21.05 -6.15 -6.64
C LEU A 20 -22.47 -6.63 -6.39
N HIS A 21 -22.97 -7.51 -7.26
CA HIS A 21 -24.23 -8.19 -7.07
C HIS A 21 -24.04 -9.37 -6.11
N GLU A 22 -25.11 -9.76 -5.41
CA GLU A 22 -25.10 -10.93 -4.53
C GLU A 22 -24.64 -12.22 -5.24
N GLN A 23 -24.97 -12.39 -6.52
CA GLN A 23 -24.54 -13.55 -7.31
C GLN A 23 -23.03 -13.56 -7.51
N ASP A 24 -22.42 -12.39 -7.71
CA ASP A 24 -20.96 -12.26 -7.83
C ASP A 24 -20.29 -12.68 -6.52
N ILE A 25 -20.85 -12.23 -5.38
CA ILE A 25 -20.35 -12.58 -4.05
C ILE A 25 -20.42 -14.09 -3.81
N GLN A 26 -21.54 -14.72 -4.17
CA GLN A 26 -21.71 -16.18 -4.05
C GLN A 26 -20.74 -16.95 -4.94
N GLN A 27 -20.54 -16.50 -6.17
CA GLN A 27 -19.58 -17.11 -7.11
C GLN A 27 -18.16 -17.00 -6.58
N MET A 28 -17.76 -15.81 -6.10
CA MET A 28 -16.45 -15.59 -5.49
C MET A 28 -16.24 -16.52 -4.29
N TYR A 29 -17.23 -16.61 -3.40
CA TYR A 29 -17.17 -17.49 -2.24
C TYR A 29 -16.99 -18.95 -2.66
N LYS A 30 -17.78 -19.43 -3.65
CA LYS A 30 -17.69 -20.80 -4.15
C LYS A 30 -16.29 -21.11 -4.68
N ILE A 31 -15.74 -20.24 -5.53
CA ILE A 31 -14.41 -20.41 -6.12
C ILE A 31 -13.33 -20.49 -5.03
N ILE A 32 -13.40 -19.61 -4.03
CA ILE A 32 -12.43 -19.57 -2.93
C ILE A 32 -12.57 -20.80 -2.04
N SER A 33 -13.80 -21.21 -1.73
CA SER A 33 -14.11 -22.38 -0.92
C SER A 33 -13.64 -23.68 -1.59
N ASP A 34 -13.91 -23.84 -2.89
CA ASP A 34 -13.51 -25.01 -3.67
C ASP A 34 -11.99 -25.15 -3.75
N LYS A 35 -11.27 -24.03 -3.86
CA LYS A 35 -9.81 -23.98 -3.89
C LYS A 35 -9.16 -23.99 -2.51
N ASN A 36 -9.95 -24.00 -1.43
CA ASN A 36 -9.41 -23.96 -0.09
C ASN A 36 -8.69 -25.28 0.25
N ILE A 37 -7.45 -25.18 0.73
CA ILE A 37 -6.68 -26.33 1.20
C ILE A 37 -7.35 -26.83 2.48
N LYS A 38 -8.05 -27.97 2.42
CA LYS A 38 -8.79 -28.53 3.57
C LYS A 38 -7.88 -29.26 4.56
N ASP A 39 -6.87 -29.97 4.05
CA ASP A 39 -5.95 -30.78 4.83
C ASP A 39 -5.01 -29.92 5.70
N ASP A 40 -4.92 -30.26 6.99
CA ASP A 40 -4.15 -29.50 7.97
C ASP A 40 -2.63 -29.64 7.79
N ALA A 41 -2.14 -30.82 7.40
CA ALA A 41 -0.72 -31.06 7.17
C ALA A 41 -0.24 -30.27 5.94
N ILE A 42 -1.01 -30.32 4.84
CA ILE A 42 -0.73 -29.55 3.62
C ILE A 42 -0.79 -28.05 3.91
N ARG A 43 -1.77 -27.59 4.71
CA ARG A 43 -1.88 -26.18 5.10
C ARG A 43 -0.66 -25.71 5.89
N LYS A 44 -0.21 -26.50 6.88
CA LYS A 44 0.99 -26.20 7.67
C LYS A 44 2.24 -26.12 6.81
N GLU A 45 2.42 -27.06 5.88
CA GLU A 45 3.57 -27.05 4.97
C GLU A 45 3.56 -25.83 4.03
N HIS A 46 2.40 -25.49 3.46
CA HIS A 46 2.23 -24.30 2.63
C HIS A 46 2.57 -23.01 3.38
N VAL A 47 2.07 -22.85 4.61
CA VAL A 47 2.37 -21.69 5.46
C VAL A 47 3.87 -21.60 5.74
N LYS A 48 4.53 -22.72 6.05
CA LYS A 48 5.99 -22.77 6.28
C LYS A 48 6.77 -22.33 5.04
N LYS A 49 6.42 -22.81 3.84
CA LYS A 49 7.05 -22.43 2.56
C LYS A 49 6.85 -20.95 2.19
N ASN A 50 5.69 -20.37 2.51
CA ASN A 50 5.43 -18.95 2.25
C ASN A 50 6.15 -18.05 3.25
N SER A 51 6.31 -18.51 4.49
CA SER A 51 7.01 -17.77 5.55
C SER A 51 8.51 -17.65 5.25
N SER A 52 9.14 -18.67 4.66
CA SER A 52 10.55 -18.62 4.26
C SER A 52 10.82 -17.79 3.00
N LYS A 53 9.82 -17.57 2.14
CA LYS A 53 9.92 -16.67 0.96
C LYS A 53 9.71 -15.18 1.28
N LYS A 54 9.35 -14.83 2.52
CA LYS A 54 9.10 -13.43 2.93
C LYS A 54 10.36 -12.56 2.96
N SER A 55 11.57 -13.13 2.90
CA SER A 55 12.82 -12.37 2.83
C SER A 55 13.23 -11.96 1.40
N SER A 56 12.56 -12.46 0.35
CA SER A 56 12.98 -12.22 -1.05
C SER A 56 11.89 -11.69 -1.97
N ASN A 57 10.71 -11.33 -1.44
CA ASN A 57 9.62 -10.76 -2.23
C ASN A 57 9.09 -9.44 -1.66
N GLN A 58 10.00 -8.54 -1.28
CA GLN A 58 9.75 -7.11 -1.40
C GLN A 58 10.03 -6.75 -2.86
N GLN A 59 8.97 -6.74 -3.66
CA GLN A 59 8.82 -6.04 -4.94
C GLN A 59 10.12 -5.63 -5.63
N SER A 60 10.53 -6.47 -6.59
CA SER A 60 11.38 -6.09 -7.71
C SER A 60 10.68 -5.01 -8.56
N PHE A 61 10.78 -3.75 -8.14
CA PHE A 61 10.85 -2.63 -9.07
C PHE A 61 12.30 -2.15 -9.11
N LYS A 62 12.92 -2.43 -10.26
CA LYS A 62 14.19 -1.92 -10.78
C LYS A 62 14.75 -0.69 -10.05
N SER A 63 15.91 -0.90 -9.42
CA SER A 63 17.10 -0.02 -9.50
C SER A 63 16.83 1.48 -9.71
N SER A 64 16.40 2.15 -8.66
CA SER A 64 16.98 3.40 -8.18
C SER A 64 17.21 3.19 -6.68
N SER A 65 18.21 3.84 -6.10
CA SER A 65 18.56 3.73 -4.68
C SER A 65 17.35 3.97 -3.76
N ASN A 66 16.64 2.91 -3.38
CA ASN A 66 15.54 2.97 -2.43
C ASN A 66 16.13 3.24 -1.05
N GLN A 67 16.22 4.52 -0.72
CA GLN A 67 16.67 4.98 0.59
C GLN A 67 15.66 4.53 1.65
N LEU A 68 16.15 4.10 2.80
CA LEU A 68 15.31 3.70 3.92
C LEU A 68 15.00 4.91 4.80
N CYS A 69 13.81 4.93 5.40
CA CYS A 69 13.49 5.91 6.43
C CYS A 69 14.45 5.73 7.62
N VAL A 70 15.10 6.80 8.06
CA VAL A 70 16.06 6.73 9.17
C VAL A 70 15.42 6.38 10.53
N ILE A 71 14.10 6.51 10.66
CA ILE A 71 13.37 6.25 11.92
C ILE A 71 12.88 4.81 12.00
N CYS A 72 12.21 4.31 10.96
CA CYS A 72 11.58 2.98 10.98
C CYS A 72 12.23 1.95 10.04
N GLY A 73 13.22 2.35 9.24
CA GLY A 73 13.92 1.45 8.31
C GLY A 73 13.08 1.00 7.11
N ILE A 74 11.87 1.50 6.93
CA ILE A 74 11.00 1.16 5.79
C ILE A 74 11.51 1.88 4.54
N ALA A 75 11.54 1.19 3.40
CA ALA A 75 11.91 1.77 2.11
C ALA A 75 10.96 2.91 1.74
N VAL A 76 11.52 4.05 1.33
CA VAL A 76 10.75 5.18 0.84
C VAL A 76 10.79 5.26 -0.68
N SER A 77 9.75 5.83 -1.28
CA SER A 77 9.73 6.10 -2.72
C SER A 77 10.65 7.26 -3.10
N ASP A 78 11.09 7.30 -4.36
CA ASP A 78 11.93 8.39 -4.90
C ASP A 78 11.30 9.77 -4.64
N LYS A 79 9.98 9.91 -4.79
CA LYS A 79 9.25 11.15 -4.50
C LYS A 79 9.42 11.61 -3.05
N VAL A 80 9.38 10.67 -2.11
CA VAL A 80 9.54 10.96 -0.67
C VAL A 80 10.98 11.38 -0.38
N ARG A 81 11.97 10.71 -1.01
CA ARG A 81 13.38 11.12 -0.93
C ARG A 81 13.59 12.53 -1.47
N ASP A 82 13.14 12.80 -2.68
CA ASP A 82 13.38 14.09 -3.35
C ASP A 82 12.72 15.25 -2.58
N TYR A 83 11.56 14.98 -1.97
CA TYR A 83 10.93 15.92 -1.04
C TYR A 83 11.79 16.14 0.21
N CYS A 84 12.29 15.08 0.85
CA CYS A 84 13.17 15.21 2.02
C CYS A 84 14.44 16.01 1.69
N MET A 85 15.06 15.76 0.53
CA MET A 85 16.26 16.46 0.05
C MET A 85 15.98 17.94 -0.27
N SER A 86 14.86 18.24 -0.93
CA SER A 86 14.45 19.61 -1.25
C SER A 86 14.12 20.43 0.00
N ASN A 87 13.67 19.76 1.06
CA ASN A 87 13.34 20.36 2.35
C ASN A 87 14.44 20.11 3.41
N ASN A 88 15.70 20.26 3.01
CA ASN A 88 16.86 20.04 3.88
C ASN A 88 16.79 20.80 5.22
N LYS A 89 16.24 22.03 5.24
CA LYS A 89 16.08 22.81 6.48
C LYS A 89 15.18 22.14 7.53
N ARG A 90 14.18 21.36 7.10
CA ARG A 90 13.24 20.66 8.00
C ARG A 90 13.76 19.30 8.42
N PHE A 91 14.32 18.55 7.46
CA PHE A 91 14.69 17.15 7.67
C PHE A 91 16.19 16.93 7.92
N GLY A 92 17.00 18.00 7.91
CA GLY A 92 18.45 17.94 8.17
C GLY A 92 19.19 17.01 7.21
N GLY A 93 18.72 16.91 5.97
CA GLY A 93 19.30 16.05 4.94
C GLY A 93 19.00 14.57 5.15
N LYS A 94 18.09 14.23 6.07
CA LYS A 94 17.67 12.85 6.34
C LYS A 94 16.47 12.49 5.50
N VAL A 95 16.40 11.22 5.12
CA VAL A 95 15.25 10.65 4.40
C VAL A 95 14.31 9.98 5.41
N ILE A 96 13.04 10.39 5.40
CA ILE A 96 12.01 9.88 6.29
C ILE A 96 10.72 9.53 5.52
N CYS A 97 10.00 8.50 5.97
CA CYS A 97 8.74 8.08 5.34
C CYS A 97 7.63 9.12 5.60
N TYR A 98 6.57 9.03 4.79
CA TYR A 98 5.45 9.97 4.85
C TYR A 98 4.84 10.09 6.26
N GLU A 99 4.67 8.98 6.99
CA GLU A 99 4.12 8.99 8.34
C GLU A 99 4.97 9.83 9.30
N HIS A 100 6.29 9.68 9.22
CA HIS A 100 7.20 10.47 10.05
C HIS A 100 7.35 11.91 9.54
N GLN A 101 7.15 12.20 8.25
CA GLN A 101 7.17 13.58 7.73
C GLN A 101 6.10 14.49 8.37
N VAL A 102 4.95 13.92 8.75
CA VAL A 102 3.86 14.67 9.37
C VAL A 102 4.24 15.14 10.78
N ASN A 103 5.07 14.36 11.48
CA ASN A 103 5.40 14.55 12.90
C ASN A 103 6.89 14.89 13.16
N PHE A 104 7.62 15.34 12.13
CA PHE A 104 9.04 15.72 12.20
C PHE A 104 9.23 17.22 12.44
#